data_AF-A0A1G7B9B0-F1
#
_entry.id   AF-A0A1G7B9B0-F1
#
_cell.length_a   1.000
_cell.length_b   1.000
_cell.length_c   1.000
_cell.angle_alpha   90.00
_cell.angle_beta   90.00
_cell.angle_gamma   90.00
#
_symmetry.space_group_name_H-M   'P 1'
#
loop_
_entity.id
_entity.type
_entity.pdbx_description
1 polymer ?
#
loop_
_entity_poly.entity_id
_entity_poly.type
_entity_poly.pdbx_seq_one_letter_code
_entity_poly.pdbx_strand_id
1 'polypeptide(L)'
;MKTVIRSSLAILLAAGGLIGASSAMAQAAGSDATLQRERAVCDGVLQDRTACLREAGAARYEARRGGLTSAAPINYEQNALARCSLQPPADRADCEARVLGTGRTTMEGSVLGGGVIRETVTPIVAPMPMTAPPPAPMTRPEPMTAPAPMTAPAPMTPLPLR
;
A
#
# COMPACT_ATOMS: atom_id res chain seq x y z
N MET A 1 15.74 45.34 49.20
CA MET A 1 15.98 43.95 48.76
C MET A 1 14.75 43.03 48.77
N LYS A 2 13.63 43.36 49.45
CA LYS A 2 12.40 42.54 49.45
C LYS A 2 11.40 42.82 48.32
N THR A 3 11.54 43.94 47.61
CA THR A 3 10.61 44.38 46.56
C THR A 3 10.93 43.79 45.18
N VAL A 4 12.19 43.45 44.92
CA VAL A 4 12.63 42.93 43.62
C VAL A 4 12.20 41.47 43.42
N ILE A 5 12.10 40.70 44.50
CA ILE A 5 11.72 39.27 44.49
C ILE A 5 10.23 39.07 44.13
N ARG A 6 9.38 40.06 44.44
CA ARG A 6 7.93 40.00 44.14
C ARG A 6 7.61 40.30 42.68
N SER A 7 8.49 41.02 41.98
CA SER A 7 8.30 41.37 40.57
C SER A 7 8.64 40.21 39.62
N SER A 8 9.50 39.28 40.04
CA SER A 8 9.91 38.13 39.22
C SER A 8 8.87 37.01 39.16
N LEU A 9 8.01 36.88 40.18
CA LEU A 9 6.95 35.87 40.21
C LEU A 9 5.73 36.24 39.35
N ALA A 10 5.49 37.53 39.11
CA ALA A 10 4.37 37.98 38.26
C ALA A 10 4.65 37.81 36.76
N ILE A 11 5.93 37.79 36.35
CA ILE A 11 6.31 37.62 34.94
C ILE A 11 6.35 36.14 34.54
N LEU A 12 6.60 35.22 35.47
CA LEU A 12 6.61 33.77 35.20
C LEU A 12 5.21 33.14 35.06
N LEU A 13 4.14 33.81 35.52
CA LEU A 13 2.76 33.32 35.32
C LEU A 13 2.13 33.74 33.99
N ALA A 14 2.69 34.70 33.26
CA ALA A 14 2.18 35.16 31.96
C ALA A 14 2.75 34.37 30.76
N ALA A 15 3.74 33.49 30.98
CA ALA A 15 4.41 32.71 29.94
C ALA A 15 4.04 31.22 29.92
N GLY A 16 2.98 30.82 30.63
CA GLY A 16 2.53 29.42 30.75
C GLY A 16 1.33 29.03 29.88
N GLY A 17 0.83 29.91 29.00
CA GLY A 17 -0.46 29.75 28.32
C GLY A 17 -0.41 29.42 26.83
N LEU A 18 0.73 28.96 26.28
CA LEU A 18 0.87 28.68 24.83
C LEU A 18 1.28 27.24 24.48
N ILE A 19 1.29 26.34 25.46
CA ILE A 19 1.57 24.92 25.21
C ILE A 19 0.30 24.12 25.54
N GLY A 20 -0.50 23.85 24.51
CA GLY A 20 -1.62 22.88 24.64
C GLY A 20 -2.97 23.37 24.12
N ALA A 21 -3.06 23.80 22.86
CA ALA A 21 -4.34 23.87 22.16
C ALA A 21 -4.16 23.53 20.68
N SER A 22 -3.51 22.40 20.39
CA SER A 22 -3.90 21.60 19.21
C SER A 22 -5.11 20.75 19.58
N SER A 23 -6.15 21.38 20.14
CA SER A 23 -7.48 20.80 20.03
C SER A 23 -7.82 20.94 18.56
N ALA A 24 -7.69 19.84 17.81
CA ALA A 24 -8.48 19.66 16.62
C ALA A 24 -9.94 19.84 17.08
N MET A 25 -10.47 21.07 17.00
CA MET A 25 -11.89 21.31 17.21
C MET A 25 -12.56 20.41 16.21
N ALA A 26 -13.20 19.34 16.66
CA ALA A 26 -14.12 18.60 15.82
C ALA A 26 -15.19 19.62 15.44
N GLN A 27 -15.05 20.23 14.26
CA GLN A 27 -16.04 21.17 13.77
C GLN A 27 -17.32 20.37 13.62
N ALA A 28 -18.37 20.76 14.34
CA ALA A 28 -19.66 20.10 14.27
C ALA A 28 -20.04 19.96 12.79
N ALA A 29 -20.23 18.72 12.35
CA ALA A 29 -20.62 18.45 10.99
C ALA A 29 -21.89 19.26 10.66
N GLY A 30 -21.92 19.89 9.48
CA GLY A 30 -23.07 20.71 9.06
C GLY A 30 -23.10 22.15 9.62
N SER A 31 -22.05 22.59 10.32
CA SER A 31 -21.89 24.01 10.66
C SER A 31 -21.80 24.88 9.42
N ASP A 32 -22.19 26.16 9.55
CA ASP A 32 -22.10 27.10 8.43
C ASP A 32 -20.65 27.33 8.01
N ALA A 33 -19.69 27.26 8.94
CA ALA A 33 -18.26 27.34 8.65
C ALA A 33 -17.79 26.15 7.78
N THR A 34 -18.26 24.92 8.08
CA THR A 34 -17.96 23.74 7.27
C THR A 34 -18.53 23.88 5.85
N LEU A 35 -19.78 24.32 5.73
CA LEU A 35 -20.42 24.53 4.42
C LEU A 35 -19.66 25.57 3.58
N GLN A 36 -19.27 26.70 4.17
CA GLN A 36 -18.53 27.73 3.42
C GLN A 36 -17.18 27.21 2.93
N ARG A 37 -16.50 26.40 3.74
CA ARG A 37 -15.26 25.73 3.34
C ARG A 37 -15.47 24.78 2.16
N GLU A 38 -16.51 23.95 2.20
CA GLU A 38 -16.79 23.00 1.10
C GLU A 38 -17.15 23.72 -0.20
N ARG A 39 -17.95 24.79 -0.11
CA ARG A 39 -18.30 25.63 -1.27
C ARG A 39 -17.09 26.31 -1.90
N ALA A 40 -16.11 26.72 -1.10
CA ALA A 40 -14.89 27.35 -1.60
C ALA A 40 -14.03 26.39 -2.46
N VAL A 41 -14.19 25.07 -2.29
CA VAL A 41 -13.49 24.06 -3.11
C VAL A 41 -14.15 23.89 -4.47
N CYS A 42 -15.42 24.28 -4.63
CA CYS A 42 -16.19 24.05 -5.86
C CYS A 42 -15.75 24.85 -7.09
N ASP A 43 -14.82 25.81 -6.95
CA ASP A 43 -14.35 26.65 -8.05
C ASP A 43 -13.24 25.99 -8.92
N GLY A 44 -12.94 24.71 -8.69
CA GLY A 44 -11.99 23.92 -9.49
C GLY A 44 -12.48 23.60 -10.92
N VAL A 45 -11.55 23.55 -11.89
CA VAL A 45 -11.83 23.31 -13.32
C VAL A 45 -12.13 21.82 -13.64
N LEU A 46 -11.71 20.90 -12.77
CA LEU A 46 -11.81 19.44 -12.96
C LEU A 46 -13.15 18.83 -12.55
N GLN A 47 -14.07 19.62 -11.95
CA GLN A 47 -15.33 19.14 -11.40
C GLN A 47 -16.50 20.01 -11.88
N ASP A 48 -17.69 19.42 -11.98
CA ASP A 48 -18.89 20.19 -12.27
C ASP A 48 -19.27 21.03 -11.04
N ARG A 49 -19.20 22.36 -11.17
CA ARG A 49 -19.47 23.30 -10.08
C ARG A 49 -20.88 23.14 -9.51
N THR A 50 -21.87 22.87 -10.37
CA THR A 50 -23.26 22.73 -9.95
C THR A 50 -23.46 21.46 -9.13
N ALA A 51 -22.85 20.34 -9.57
CA ALA A 51 -22.84 19.08 -8.84
C ALA A 51 -22.13 19.24 -7.49
N CYS A 52 -20.96 19.89 -7.45
CA CYS A 52 -20.22 20.14 -6.22
C CYS A 52 -21.06 20.94 -5.20
N LEU A 53 -21.69 22.04 -5.63
CA LEU A 53 -22.53 22.85 -4.74
C LEU A 53 -23.76 22.07 -4.24
N ARG A 54 -24.32 21.20 -5.08
CA ARG A 54 -25.43 20.31 -4.69
C ARG A 54 -24.98 19.27 -3.66
N GLU A 55 -23.80 18.68 -3.84
CA GLU A 55 -23.21 17.70 -2.92
C GLU A 55 -22.86 18.34 -1.57
N ALA A 56 -22.24 19.52 -1.55
CA ALA A 56 -21.99 20.28 -0.32
C ALA A 56 -23.30 20.63 0.43
N GLY A 57 -24.37 20.94 -0.33
CA GLY A 57 -25.71 21.15 0.22
C GLY A 57 -26.31 19.88 0.83
N ALA A 58 -26.19 18.75 0.13
CA ALA A 58 -26.65 17.45 0.60
C ALA A 58 -25.90 17.00 1.86
N ALA A 59 -24.57 17.18 1.90
CA ALA A 59 -23.75 16.88 3.06
C ALA A 59 -24.18 17.70 4.29
N ARG A 60 -24.42 19.01 4.15
CA ARG A 60 -24.95 19.85 5.24
C ARG A 60 -26.34 19.40 5.69
N TYR A 61 -27.20 19.04 4.74
CA TYR A 61 -28.55 18.58 5.03
C TYR A 61 -28.52 17.29 5.87
N GLU A 62 -27.73 16.31 5.47
CA GLU A 62 -27.52 15.06 6.22
C GLU A 62 -26.86 15.30 7.57
N ALA A 63 -25.89 16.22 7.64
CA ALA A 63 -25.25 16.57 8.90
C ALA A 63 -26.23 17.14 9.93
N ARG A 64 -27.14 18.04 9.51
CA ARG A 64 -28.13 18.68 10.39
C ARG A 64 -29.14 17.70 10.99
N ARG A 65 -29.43 16.60 10.29
CA ARG A 65 -30.30 15.52 10.76
C ARG A 65 -29.55 14.37 11.42
N GLY A 66 -28.22 14.47 11.55
CA GLY A 66 -27.38 13.44 12.13
C GLY A 66 -27.17 12.20 11.24
N GLY A 67 -27.40 12.32 9.92
CA GLY A 67 -27.23 11.23 8.95
C GLY A 67 -25.76 10.94 8.58
N LEU A 68 -24.84 11.84 8.94
CA LEU A 68 -23.39 11.61 8.77
C LEU A 68 -22.86 10.73 9.90
N THR A 69 -23.16 9.44 9.81
CA THR A 69 -22.71 8.42 10.77
C THR A 69 -21.54 7.62 10.20
N SER A 70 -20.63 7.21 11.08
CA SER A 70 -19.59 6.24 10.76
C SER A 70 -19.93 4.90 11.42
N ALA A 71 -19.54 3.80 10.79
CA ALA A 71 -19.54 2.49 11.43
C ALA A 71 -18.50 2.45 12.55
N ALA A 72 -18.59 1.45 13.43
CA ALA A 72 -17.55 1.21 14.43
C ALA A 72 -16.20 0.91 13.73
N PRO A 73 -15.05 1.37 14.26
CA PRO A 73 -13.72 1.11 13.68
C PRO A 73 -13.46 -0.35 13.30
N ILE A 74 -13.93 -1.27 14.15
CA ILE A 74 -13.80 -2.71 13.93
C ILE A 74 -14.50 -3.20 12.65
N ASN A 75 -15.61 -2.58 12.24
CA ASN A 75 -16.33 -2.95 11.02
C ASN A 75 -15.50 -2.57 9.78
N TYR A 76 -14.82 -1.42 9.83
CA TYR A 76 -13.95 -0.99 8.74
C TYR A 76 -12.75 -1.93 8.58
N GLU A 77 -12.16 -2.36 9.69
CA GLU A 77 -11.05 -3.32 9.69
C GLU A 77 -11.50 -4.69 9.15
N GLN A 78 -12.63 -5.22 9.63
CA GLN A 78 -13.19 -6.48 9.14
C GLN A 78 -13.48 -6.43 7.64
N ASN A 79 -14.08 -5.34 7.15
CA ASN A 79 -14.32 -5.15 5.73
C ASN A 79 -13.00 -5.08 4.92
N ALA A 80 -11.97 -4.43 5.48
CA ALA A 80 -10.67 -4.36 4.85
C ALA A 80 -9.99 -5.74 4.77
N LEU A 81 -10.08 -6.56 5.82
CA LEU A 81 -9.57 -7.93 5.85
C LEU A 81 -10.38 -8.89 4.98
N ALA A 82 -11.70 -8.71 4.90
CA ALA A 82 -12.56 -9.49 4.01
C ALA A 82 -12.11 -9.34 2.54
N ARG A 83 -11.64 -8.17 2.13
CA ARG A 83 -11.06 -7.97 0.79
C ARG A 83 -9.77 -8.76 0.57
N CYS A 84 -8.98 -9.02 1.61
CA CYS A 84 -7.77 -9.85 1.49
C CYS A 84 -8.09 -11.32 1.25
N SER A 85 -9.29 -11.80 1.62
CA SER A 85 -9.71 -13.19 1.33
C SER A 85 -9.82 -13.51 -0.15
N LEU A 86 -9.93 -12.49 -1.01
CA LEU A 86 -10.00 -12.62 -2.47
C LEU A 86 -8.62 -12.71 -3.14
N GLN A 87 -7.54 -12.53 -2.39
CA GLN A 87 -6.19 -12.63 -2.94
C GLN A 87 -5.78 -14.10 -3.14
N PRO A 88 -4.88 -14.39 -4.09
CA PRO A 88 -4.24 -15.70 -4.18
C PRO A 88 -3.64 -16.11 -2.83
N PRO A 89 -3.60 -17.42 -2.48
CA PRO A 89 -3.09 -17.87 -1.20
C PRO A 89 -1.69 -17.38 -0.86
N ALA A 90 -0.83 -17.20 -1.87
CA ALA A 90 0.52 -16.69 -1.72
C ALA A 90 0.59 -15.21 -1.29
N ASP A 91 -0.39 -14.40 -1.71
CA ASP A 91 -0.39 -12.94 -1.50
C ASP A 91 -1.26 -12.51 -0.31
N ARG A 92 -2.08 -13.43 0.21
CA ARG A 92 -3.05 -13.14 1.26
C ARG A 92 -2.40 -12.61 2.54
N ALA A 93 -1.31 -13.26 2.98
CA ALA A 93 -0.59 -12.84 4.19
C ALA A 93 -0.02 -11.43 4.05
N ASP A 94 0.52 -11.09 2.87
CA ASP A 94 1.06 -9.75 2.58
C ASP A 94 -0.05 -8.69 2.51
N CYS A 95 -1.22 -9.04 1.98
CA CYS A 95 -2.40 -8.16 2.00
C CYS A 95 -2.85 -7.86 3.44
N GLU A 96 -3.00 -8.90 4.26
CA GLU A 96 -3.42 -8.76 5.66
C GLU A 96 -2.39 -7.92 6.45
N ALA A 97 -1.09 -8.17 6.25
CA ALA A 97 -0.03 -7.38 6.86
C ALA A 97 -0.10 -5.90 6.48
N ARG A 98 -0.36 -5.59 5.19
CA ARG A 98 -0.53 -4.21 4.71
C ARG A 98 -1.75 -3.54 5.34
N VAL A 99 -2.90 -4.23 5.38
CA VAL A 99 -4.15 -3.73 5.99
C VAL A 99 -3.96 -3.45 7.47
N LEU A 100 -3.36 -4.37 8.21
CA LEU A 100 -3.10 -4.24 9.65
C LEU A 100 -1.94 -3.28 9.94
N GLY A 101 -1.11 -2.96 8.96
CA GLY A 101 0.06 -2.11 9.16
C GLY A 101 1.24 -2.80 9.83
N THR A 102 1.30 -4.13 9.75
CA THR A 102 2.37 -4.92 10.36
C THR A 102 3.51 -5.13 9.38
N GLY A 103 4.65 -5.65 9.86
CA GLY A 103 5.84 -5.88 9.05
C GLY A 103 6.54 -4.58 8.64
N ARG A 104 7.05 -4.53 7.41
CA ARG A 104 7.72 -3.34 6.83
C ARG A 104 6.71 -2.43 6.13
N THR A 105 5.67 -2.04 6.84
CA THR A 105 4.57 -1.21 6.30
C THR A 105 4.68 0.23 6.81
N THR A 106 4.76 1.19 5.89
CA THR A 106 4.64 2.63 6.19
C THR A 106 3.20 3.07 5.93
N MET A 107 2.71 4.01 6.77
CA MET A 107 1.41 4.64 6.60
C MET A 107 1.59 6.12 6.42
N GLU A 108 1.09 6.65 5.31
CA GLU A 108 1.11 8.08 5.02
C GLU A 108 -0.32 8.55 4.82
N GLY A 109 -0.71 9.56 5.59
CA GLY A 109 -2.00 10.22 5.47
C GLY A 109 -1.90 11.47 4.60
N SER A 110 -3.05 11.90 4.07
CA SER A 110 -3.26 13.12 3.29
C SER A 110 -3.13 12.96 1.77
N VAL A 111 -3.93 12.04 1.23
CA VAL A 111 -4.54 12.32 -0.09
C VAL A 111 -5.58 13.44 0.06
N LEU A 112 -5.84 14.20 -1.00
CA LEU A 112 -6.76 15.35 -0.99
C LEU A 112 -8.14 15.06 -0.36
N GLY A 113 -8.60 13.80 -0.38
CA GLY A 113 -9.85 13.34 0.21
C GLY A 113 -9.75 12.71 1.61
N GLY A 114 -8.63 12.84 2.33
CA GLY A 114 -8.49 12.35 3.71
C GLY A 114 -8.22 10.83 3.86
N GLY A 115 -7.81 10.17 2.77
CA GLY A 115 -7.40 8.76 2.78
C GLY A 115 -6.00 8.53 3.37
N VAL A 116 -5.74 7.26 3.72
CA VAL A 116 -4.45 6.75 4.21
C VAL A 116 -3.88 5.77 3.18
N ILE A 117 -2.63 5.99 2.78
CA ILE A 117 -1.88 5.10 1.90
C ILE A 117 -0.99 4.20 2.75
N ARG A 118 -0.91 2.93 2.35
CA ARG A 118 -0.16 1.88 3.06
C ARG A 118 0.79 1.19 2.11
N GLU A 119 2.08 1.27 2.39
CA GLU A 119 3.12 0.69 1.56
C GLU A 119 3.92 -0.35 2.35
N THR A 120 3.91 -1.59 1.87
CA THR A 120 4.72 -2.69 2.41
C THR A 120 5.85 -3.03 1.44
N VAL A 121 7.09 -3.02 1.94
CA VAL A 121 8.29 -3.38 1.17
C VAL A 121 8.73 -4.80 1.52
N THR A 122 8.57 -5.72 0.57
CA THR A 122 9.00 -7.13 0.70
C THR A 122 10.31 -7.35 -0.07
N PRO A 123 11.47 -7.52 0.60
CA PRO A 123 12.73 -7.79 -0.08
C PRO A 123 12.73 -9.22 -0.62
N ILE A 124 13.01 -9.38 -1.91
CA ILE A 124 13.19 -10.68 -2.54
C ILE A 124 14.69 -11.00 -2.51
N VAL A 125 15.08 -12.17 -2.01
CA VAL A 125 16.48 -12.59 -2.03
C VAL A 125 16.85 -12.90 -3.48
N ALA A 126 17.82 -12.16 -4.04
CA ALA A 126 18.33 -12.46 -5.37
C ALA A 126 18.95 -13.86 -5.34
N PRO A 127 18.67 -14.73 -6.35
CA PRO A 127 19.39 -15.98 -6.47
C PRO A 127 20.88 -15.66 -6.53
N MET A 128 21.68 -16.33 -5.69
CA MET A 128 23.13 -16.19 -5.75
C MET A 128 23.57 -16.47 -7.18
N PRO A 129 24.46 -15.65 -7.78
CA PRO A 129 25.02 -15.98 -9.08
C PRO A 129 25.65 -17.35 -8.95
N MET A 130 25.10 -18.34 -9.65
CA MET A 130 25.76 -19.62 -9.81
C MET A 130 27.13 -19.29 -10.39
N THR A 131 28.18 -19.47 -9.59
CA THR A 131 29.55 -19.39 -10.09
C THR A 131 29.62 -20.31 -11.28
N ALA A 132 29.91 -19.75 -12.46
CA ALA A 132 30.07 -20.54 -13.67
C ALA A 132 31.01 -21.71 -13.36
N PRO A 133 30.69 -22.95 -13.78
CA PRO A 133 31.61 -24.06 -13.61
C PRO A 133 32.96 -23.67 -14.24
N PRO A 134 34.09 -24.02 -13.62
CA PRO A 134 35.41 -23.72 -14.18
C PRO A 134 35.46 -24.25 -15.63
N PRO A 135 36.15 -23.54 -16.55
CA PRO A 135 36.24 -23.99 -17.93
C PRO A 135 36.77 -25.43 -17.96
N ALA A 136 36.04 -26.31 -18.66
CA ALA A 136 36.43 -27.69 -18.79
C ALA A 136 37.87 -27.78 -19.36
N PRO A 137 38.74 -28.66 -18.82
CA PRO A 137 40.05 -28.86 -19.40
C PRO A 137 39.88 -29.30 -20.85
N MET A 138 40.52 -28.58 -21.78
CA MET A 138 40.54 -28.96 -23.19
C MET A 138 41.20 -30.35 -23.31
N THR A 139 40.39 -31.39 -23.47
CA THR A 139 40.88 -32.72 -23.80
C THR A 139 41.42 -32.69 -25.22
N ARG A 140 42.69 -33.09 -25.37
CA ARG A 140 43.36 -33.31 -26.66
C ARG A 140 42.46 -34.18 -27.56
N PRO A 141 42.33 -33.90 -28.86
CA PRO A 141 41.54 -34.73 -29.76
C PRO A 141 42.00 -36.18 -29.68
N GLU A 142 41.09 -37.11 -29.44
CA GLU A 142 41.39 -38.55 -29.55
C GLU A 142 41.77 -38.88 -30.99
N PRO A 143 42.75 -39.78 -31.21
CA PRO A 143 43.08 -40.25 -32.55
C PRO A 143 41.88 -40.95 -33.16
N MET A 144 41.49 -40.54 -34.38
CA MET A 144 40.39 -41.17 -35.13
C MET A 144 40.66 -42.67 -35.27
N THR A 145 39.82 -43.49 -34.66
CA THR A 145 39.80 -44.93 -34.90
C THR A 145 39.18 -45.18 -36.26
N ALA A 146 39.83 -46.05 -37.05
CA ALA A 146 39.42 -46.39 -38.40
C ALA A 146 37.98 -46.94 -38.44
N PRO A 147 37.20 -46.67 -39.51
CA PRO A 147 35.84 -47.16 -39.62
C PRO A 147 35.79 -48.68 -39.69
N ALA A 148 34.82 -49.28 -39.00
CA ALA A 148 34.58 -50.72 -38.99
C ALA A 148 34.19 -51.22 -40.40
N PRO A 149 34.58 -52.46 -40.78
CA PRO A 149 34.18 -53.05 -42.05
C PRO A 149 32.67 -53.29 -42.08
N MET A 150 32.03 -52.85 -43.17
CA MET A 150 30.61 -53.05 -43.39
C MET A 150 30.30 -54.54 -43.54
N THR A 151 29.47 -55.08 -42.66
CA THR A 151 28.93 -56.44 -42.78
C THR A 151 27.91 -56.52 -43.91
N ALA A 152 28.04 -57.56 -44.73
CA ALA A 152 27.16 -57.84 -45.86
C ALA A 152 25.70 -58.10 -45.39
N PRO A 153 24.69 -57.70 -46.18
CA PRO A 153 23.29 -57.96 -45.84
C PRO A 153 22.95 -59.45 -45.95
N ALA A 154 22.12 -59.93 -45.00
CA ALA A 154 21.63 -61.30 -44.99
C ALA A 154 20.63 -61.56 -46.14
N PRO A 155 20.57 -62.80 -46.67
CA PRO A 155 19.63 -63.14 -47.73
C PRO A 155 18.18 -63.17 -47.20
N MET A 156 17.27 -62.52 -47.92
CA MET A 156 15.83 -62.54 -47.65
C MET A 156 15.26 -63.93 -47.92
N THR A 157 14.55 -64.49 -46.95
CA THR A 157 13.75 -65.70 -47.11
C THR A 157 12.37 -65.35 -47.69
N PRO A 158 11.85 -66.11 -48.67
CA PRO A 158 10.50 -65.87 -49.20
C PRO A 158 9.41 -66.34 -48.22
N LEU A 159 8.38 -65.50 -48.08
CA LEU A 159 7.15 -65.79 -47.32
C LEU A 159 6.36 -66.94 -47.99
N PRO A 160 5.74 -67.85 -47.22
CA PRO A 160 4.96 -68.95 -47.78
C PRO A 160 3.57 -68.49 -48.26
N LEU A 161 3.17 -68.99 -49.44
CA LEU A 161 1.80 -68.90 -49.97
C LEU A 161 0.95 -70.04 -49.40
N ARG A 162 0.02 -69.73 -48.48
CA ARG A 162 -1.33 -70.31 -48.45
C ARG A 162 -2.22 -69.65 -47.40
#